data_AF-A0A919N1D6-F1
#
_entry.id   AF-A0A919N1D6-F1
#
_cell.length_a   1.000
_cell.length_b   1.000
_cell.length_c   1.000
_cell.angle_alpha   90.00
_cell.angle_beta   90.00
_cell.angle_gamma   90.00
#
_symmetry.space_group_name_H-M   'P 1'
#
loop_
_entity.id
_entity.type
_entity.pdbx_description
1 polymer ?
#
loop_
_entity_poly.entity_id
_entity_poly.type
_entity_poly.pdbx_seq_one_letter_code
_entity_poly.pdbx_strand_id
1 'polypeptide(L)'
;MSAPETTGRAGTVGVPDPPTGRNRLRYIGPGVLWALAALATGELLFTPRVGAQYGYALLWALVVALLLKLFVTREVGRYSVVTGGKLLTGLSELPGPRGWAIWAILLPQLVVGAASIAGIASAAGSAVVLAVTGPVQLWTGVVIAAAAGLVLFGRYAGVEWVSRALGLLLAVGAVIAAVMVGPDLGEAATGIIPGIPSDLVVADILPWLGFLSNGAAGLMWYSYWVVARAPAWPPSTPADAPT
;
A
#
# COMPACT_ATOMS: atom_id res chain seq x y z
N MET A 1 -27.22 56.67 6.54
CA MET A 1 -26.53 56.40 5.27
C MET A 1 -25.53 55.28 5.55
N SER A 2 -26.03 54.05 5.51
CA SER A 2 -25.33 52.82 5.90
C SER A 2 -24.51 52.31 4.71
N ALA A 3 -23.20 52.12 4.93
CA ALA A 3 -22.30 51.48 3.97
C ALA A 3 -22.59 49.96 3.89
N PRO A 4 -22.38 49.32 2.72
CA PRO A 4 -22.89 47.98 2.46
C PRO A 4 -22.05 46.88 3.11
N GLU A 5 -22.74 45.86 3.62
CA GLU A 5 -22.17 44.60 4.11
C GLU A 5 -21.35 43.92 2.99
N THR A 6 -20.05 43.76 3.24
CA THR A 6 -19.20 42.90 2.42
C THR A 6 -19.59 41.45 2.69
N THR A 7 -20.28 40.86 1.73
CA THR A 7 -20.66 39.45 1.69
C THR A 7 -19.39 38.59 1.80
N GLY A 8 -19.24 37.88 2.93
CA GLY A 8 -18.15 36.94 3.14
C GLY A 8 -18.18 35.84 2.10
N ARG A 9 -17.27 35.91 1.12
CA ARG A 9 -16.92 34.74 0.31
C ARG A 9 -16.39 33.68 1.27
N ALA A 10 -17.05 32.53 1.30
CA ALA A 10 -16.61 31.32 1.97
C ALA A 10 -15.09 31.17 1.79
N GLY A 11 -14.36 31.11 2.91
CA GLY A 11 -12.91 31.14 2.95
C GLY A 11 -12.32 30.12 1.98
N THR A 12 -11.58 30.61 1.00
CA THR A 12 -10.68 29.79 0.21
C THR A 12 -9.66 29.22 1.18
N VAL A 13 -9.81 27.94 1.53
CA VAL A 13 -8.78 27.15 2.21
C VAL A 13 -7.50 27.37 1.39
N GLY A 14 -6.55 28.13 1.94
CA GLY A 14 -5.34 28.52 1.23
C GLY A 14 -4.51 27.27 0.95
N VAL A 15 -4.57 26.77 -0.29
CA VAL A 15 -3.70 25.68 -0.73
C VAL A 15 -2.26 26.19 -0.66
N PRO A 16 -1.35 25.54 0.08
CA PRO A 16 0.03 25.99 0.20
C PRO A 16 0.71 26.05 -1.16
N ASP A 17 1.56 27.06 -1.37
CA ASP A 17 2.38 27.13 -2.57
C ASP A 17 3.27 25.88 -2.71
N PRO A 18 3.42 25.33 -3.94
CA PRO A 18 4.18 24.13 -4.16
C PRO A 18 5.66 24.34 -3.75
N PRO A 19 6.28 23.40 -3.02
CA PRO A 19 7.67 23.54 -2.62
C PRO A 19 8.61 23.61 -3.83
N THR A 20 9.51 24.60 -3.83
CA THR A 20 10.51 24.81 -4.89
C THR A 20 11.91 24.36 -4.46
N GLY A 21 12.73 23.99 -5.45
CA GLY A 21 14.13 23.61 -5.24
C GLY A 21 14.33 22.43 -4.27
N ARG A 22 15.35 22.53 -3.40
CA ARG A 22 15.71 21.48 -2.43
C ARG A 22 14.64 21.23 -1.38
N ASN A 23 13.68 22.15 -1.19
CA ASN A 23 12.63 21.99 -0.20
C ASN A 23 11.67 20.84 -0.56
N ARG A 24 11.60 20.43 -1.84
CA ARG A 24 10.83 19.26 -2.32
C ARG A 24 11.23 17.97 -1.60
N LEU A 25 12.52 17.81 -1.30
CA LEU A 25 13.08 16.62 -0.62
C LEU A 25 12.45 16.38 0.75
N ARG A 26 11.97 17.43 1.44
CA ARG A 26 11.34 17.32 2.77
C ARG A 26 9.95 16.68 2.73
N TYR A 27 9.30 16.67 1.56
CA TYR A 27 7.93 16.20 1.35
C TYR A 27 7.85 14.83 0.67
N ILE A 28 8.98 14.24 0.26
CA ILE A 28 9.02 12.90 -0.38
C ILE A 28 8.85 11.78 0.66
N GLY A 29 9.11 12.07 1.95
CA GLY A 29 9.10 11.10 3.05
C GLY A 29 7.86 10.18 3.10
N PRO A 30 6.62 10.71 3.10
CA PRO A 30 5.40 9.88 3.08
C PRO A 30 5.30 8.98 1.85
N GLY A 31 5.75 9.45 0.68
CA GLY A 31 5.76 8.66 -0.55
C GLY A 31 6.80 7.53 -0.52
N VAL A 32 7.99 7.78 0.01
CA VAL A 32 9.02 6.74 0.21
C VAL A 32 8.57 5.71 1.24
N LEU A 33 8.00 6.16 2.37
CA LEU A 33 7.47 5.27 3.40
C LEU A 33 6.36 4.38 2.83
N TRP A 34 5.48 4.95 2.01
CA TRP A 34 4.46 4.20 1.30
C TRP A 34 5.03 3.19 0.31
N ALA A 35 5.98 3.60 -0.54
CA ALA A 35 6.59 2.71 -1.50
C ALA A 35 7.27 1.51 -0.82
N LEU A 36 8.01 1.75 0.26
CA LEU A 36 8.65 0.69 1.04
C LEU A 36 7.63 -0.25 1.71
N ALA A 37 6.56 0.31 2.29
CA ALA A 37 5.50 -0.48 2.88
C ALA A 37 4.79 -1.35 1.84
N ALA A 38 4.46 -0.79 0.67
CA ALA A 38 3.77 -1.50 -0.41
C ALA A 38 4.61 -2.63 -1.01
N LEU A 39 5.93 -2.45 -1.13
CA LEU A 39 6.83 -3.53 -1.57
C LEU A 39 6.84 -4.72 -0.61
N ALA A 40 6.71 -4.47 0.70
CA ALA A 40 6.82 -5.48 1.74
C ALA A 40 5.51 -6.24 2.04
N THR A 41 4.35 -5.77 1.57
CA THR A 41 3.03 -6.32 1.95
C THR A 41 2.68 -7.65 1.30
N GLY A 42 3.49 -8.15 0.37
CA GLY A 42 3.27 -9.43 -0.33
C GLY A 42 3.50 -9.37 -1.85
N GLU A 43 3.76 -8.19 -2.42
CA GLU A 43 4.12 -8.05 -3.84
C GLU A 43 5.36 -8.90 -4.20
N LEU A 44 6.30 -9.03 -3.27
CA LEU A 44 7.49 -9.89 -3.39
C LEU A 44 7.18 -11.39 -3.40
N LEU A 45 5.99 -11.82 -3.00
CA LEU A 45 5.57 -13.22 -3.08
C LEU A 45 4.75 -13.49 -4.35
N PHE A 46 3.77 -12.63 -4.64
CA PHE A 46 2.88 -12.83 -5.78
C PHE A 46 3.57 -12.58 -7.12
N THR A 47 4.41 -11.54 -7.23
CA THR A 47 5.04 -11.18 -8.51
C THR A 47 6.01 -12.25 -9.02
N PRO A 48 6.90 -12.84 -8.19
CA PRO A 48 7.74 -13.94 -8.64
C PRO A 48 6.94 -15.21 -8.97
N ARG A 49 5.84 -15.48 -8.27
CA ARG A 49 4.97 -16.62 -8.58
C ARG A 49 4.32 -16.47 -9.96
N VAL A 50 3.74 -15.30 -10.25
CA VAL A 50 3.14 -15.01 -11.56
C VAL A 50 4.22 -15.01 -12.65
N GLY A 51 5.40 -14.46 -12.38
CA GLY A 51 6.53 -14.51 -13.30
C GLY A 51 7.06 -15.93 -13.56
N ALA A 52 7.03 -16.81 -12.56
CA ALA A 52 7.43 -18.20 -12.73
C ALA A 52 6.39 -19.01 -13.53
N GLN A 53 5.12 -18.67 -13.45
CA GLN A 53 4.04 -19.34 -14.21
C GLN A 53 3.96 -18.83 -15.65
N TYR A 54 4.03 -17.51 -15.86
CA TYR A 54 3.71 -16.88 -17.15
C TYR A 54 4.90 -16.16 -17.81
N GLY A 55 6.10 -16.26 -17.22
CA GLY A 55 7.30 -15.59 -17.71
C GLY A 55 7.10 -14.07 -17.82
N TYR A 56 7.55 -13.49 -18.94
CA TYR A 56 7.40 -12.06 -19.23
C TYR A 56 6.06 -11.69 -19.90
N ALA A 57 5.20 -12.66 -20.21
CA ALA A 57 3.98 -12.41 -21.00
C ALA A 57 3.02 -11.39 -20.36
N LEU A 58 3.04 -11.27 -19.03
CA LEU A 58 2.18 -10.36 -18.26
C LEU A 58 2.91 -9.10 -17.78
N LEU A 59 4.12 -8.81 -18.30
CA LEU A 59 4.89 -7.64 -17.89
C LEU A 59 4.17 -6.33 -18.23
N TRP A 60 3.47 -6.27 -19.36
CA TRP A 60 2.62 -5.13 -19.72
C TRP A 60 1.53 -4.86 -18.66
N ALA A 61 0.91 -5.92 -18.12
CA ALA A 61 -0.13 -5.80 -17.11
C ALA A 61 0.44 -5.29 -15.78
N LEU A 62 1.66 -5.71 -15.41
CA LEU A 62 2.40 -5.14 -14.28
C LEU A 62 2.65 -3.64 -14.48
N VAL A 63 3.11 -3.22 -15.66
CA VAL A 63 3.36 -1.80 -15.96
C VAL A 63 2.07 -0.98 -15.86
N VAL A 64 0.97 -1.47 -16.43
CA VAL A 64 -0.35 -0.81 -16.35
C VAL A 64 -0.81 -0.71 -14.89
N ALA A 65 -0.70 -1.79 -14.12
CA ALA A 65 -1.04 -1.78 -12.69
C ALA A 65 -0.22 -0.76 -11.90
N LEU A 66 1.09 -0.64 -12.18
CA LEU A 66 1.97 0.34 -11.55
C LEU A 66 1.62 1.79 -11.95
N LEU A 67 1.23 2.03 -13.21
CA LEU A 67 0.76 3.33 -13.66
C LEU A 67 -0.55 3.73 -12.97
N LEU A 68 -1.50 2.80 -12.86
CA LEU A 68 -2.74 3.01 -12.11
C LEU A 68 -2.46 3.26 -10.63
N LYS A 69 -1.57 2.47 -10.02
CA LYS A 69 -1.10 2.67 -8.64
C LYS A 69 -0.54 4.07 -8.42
N LEU A 70 0.31 4.54 -9.34
CA LEU A 70 0.88 5.90 -9.29
C LEU A 70 -0.22 6.96 -9.37
N PHE A 71 -1.12 6.83 -10.34
CA PHE A 71 -2.22 7.79 -10.54
C PHE A 71 -3.11 7.88 -9.31
N VAL A 72 -3.59 6.74 -8.80
CA VAL A 72 -4.47 6.70 -7.63
C VAL A 72 -3.77 7.24 -6.38
N THR A 73 -2.52 6.82 -6.13
CA THR A 73 -1.74 7.31 -4.98
C THR A 73 -1.50 8.81 -5.06
N ARG A 74 -1.21 9.35 -6.26
CA ARG A 74 -1.07 10.78 -6.49
C ARG A 74 -2.36 11.53 -6.20
N GLU A 75 -3.50 11.02 -6.64
CA GLU A 75 -4.81 11.65 -6.43
C GLU A 75 -5.23 11.64 -4.96
N VAL A 76 -4.98 10.55 -4.24
CA VAL A 76 -5.20 10.48 -2.79
C VAL A 76 -4.29 11.47 -2.05
N GLY A 77 -3.02 11.57 -2.44
CA GLY A 77 -2.10 12.55 -1.89
C GLY A 77 -2.56 13.99 -2.16
N ARG A 78 -2.99 14.28 -3.39
CA ARG A 78 -3.54 15.60 -3.78
C ARG A 78 -4.78 15.95 -2.97
N TYR A 79 -5.70 15.00 -2.79
CA TYR A 79 -6.89 15.18 -1.98
C TYR A 79 -6.51 15.60 -0.54
N SER A 80 -5.60 14.87 0.10
CA SER A 80 -5.18 15.16 1.48
C SER A 80 -4.43 16.48 1.63
N VAL A 81 -3.64 16.90 0.63
CA VAL A 81 -2.95 18.20 0.65
C VAL A 81 -3.93 19.36 0.48
N VAL A 82 -4.90 19.24 -0.44
CA VAL A 82 -5.86 20.33 -0.74
C VAL A 82 -6.89 20.49 0.36
N THR A 83 -7.41 19.39 0.91
CA THR A 83 -8.47 19.44 1.93
C THR A 83 -7.92 19.57 3.35
N GLY A 84 -6.65 19.21 3.58
CA GLY A 84 -6.11 18.99 4.93
C GLY A 84 -6.71 17.75 5.63
N GLY A 85 -7.61 17.03 4.94
CA GLY A 85 -8.38 15.91 5.46
C GLY A 85 -7.75 14.54 5.17
N LYS A 86 -8.13 13.56 5.99
CA LYS A 86 -7.82 12.14 5.76
C LYS A 86 -8.83 11.58 4.76
N LEU A 87 -8.41 10.62 3.95
CA LEU A 87 -9.28 10.00 2.93
C LEU A 87 -10.56 9.41 3.56
N LEU A 88 -10.44 8.86 4.78
CA LEU A 88 -11.57 8.30 5.52
C LEU A 88 -12.62 9.35 5.90
N THR A 89 -12.19 10.57 6.24
CA THR A 89 -13.09 11.70 6.52
C THR A 89 -13.85 12.08 5.25
N GLY A 90 -13.17 12.19 4.11
CA GLY A 90 -13.82 12.45 2.82
C GLY A 90 -14.83 11.37 2.43
N LEU A 91 -14.51 10.10 2.67
CA LEU A 91 -15.43 8.99 2.44
C LEU A 91 -16.66 9.05 3.34
N SER A 92 -16.54 9.60 4.56
CA SER A 92 -17.66 9.75 5.48
C SER A 92 -18.63 10.87 5.09
N GLU A 93 -18.16 11.84 4.29
CA GLU A 93 -18.92 13.00 3.82
C GLU A 93 -19.64 12.75 2.49
N LEU A 94 -19.44 11.58 1.86
CA LEU A 94 -20.13 11.22 0.61
C LEU A 94 -21.65 11.20 0.78
N PRO A 95 -22.41 11.69 -0.22
CA PRO A 95 -23.87 11.65 -0.17
C PRO A 95 -24.35 10.20 -0.12
N GLY A 96 -25.26 9.90 0.82
CA GLY A 96 -25.81 8.55 1.01
C GLY A 96 -26.00 8.19 2.48
N PRO A 97 -26.27 6.90 2.79
CA PRO A 97 -26.39 6.40 4.15
C PRO A 97 -25.10 6.65 4.93
N ARG A 98 -25.19 7.14 6.18
CA ARG A 98 -24.00 7.50 6.98
C ARG A 98 -22.96 6.36 7.00
N GLY A 99 -21.76 6.65 6.50
CA GLY A 99 -20.63 5.72 6.51
C GLY A 99 -20.69 4.59 5.47
N TRP A 100 -21.62 4.61 4.51
CA TRP A 100 -21.75 3.54 3.51
C TRP A 100 -20.44 3.26 2.77
N ALA A 101 -19.72 4.32 2.36
CA ALA A 101 -18.49 4.20 1.60
C ALA A 101 -17.34 3.59 2.42
N ILE A 102 -17.34 3.85 3.73
CA ILE A 102 -16.39 3.24 4.66
C ILE A 102 -16.66 1.74 4.76
N TRP A 103 -17.92 1.34 4.99
CA TRP A 103 -18.29 -0.06 5.09
C TRP A 103 -18.11 -0.83 3.78
N ALA A 104 -18.37 -0.18 2.65
CA ALA A 104 -18.11 -0.73 1.32
C ALA A 104 -16.64 -1.07 1.08
N ILE A 105 -15.72 -0.40 1.77
CA ILE A 105 -14.28 -0.70 1.72
C ILE A 105 -13.89 -1.68 2.84
N LEU A 106 -14.34 -1.45 4.06
CA LEU A 106 -13.93 -2.25 5.23
C LEU A 106 -14.42 -3.70 5.15
N LEU A 107 -15.63 -3.97 4.68
CA LEU A 107 -16.16 -5.34 4.63
C LEU A 107 -15.38 -6.24 3.67
N PRO A 108 -15.18 -5.87 2.39
CA PRO A 108 -14.31 -6.65 1.51
C PRO A 108 -12.88 -6.73 2.04
N GLN A 109 -12.36 -5.64 2.62
CA GLN A 109 -11.01 -5.61 3.17
C GLN A 109 -10.83 -6.61 4.32
N LEU A 110 -11.83 -6.80 5.18
CA LEU A 110 -11.76 -7.76 6.28
C LEU A 110 -11.61 -9.19 5.74
N VAL A 111 -12.41 -9.54 4.73
CA VAL A 111 -12.38 -10.86 4.09
C VAL A 111 -11.05 -11.07 3.36
N VAL A 112 -10.64 -10.12 2.53
CA VAL A 112 -9.38 -10.18 1.79
C VAL A 112 -8.19 -10.18 2.73
N GLY A 113 -8.23 -9.39 3.81
CA GLY A 113 -7.18 -9.34 4.83
C GLY A 113 -6.99 -10.69 5.53
N ALA A 114 -8.09 -11.33 5.96
CA ALA A 114 -8.04 -12.66 6.57
C ALA A 114 -7.48 -13.72 5.59
N ALA A 115 -7.97 -13.72 4.35
CA ALA A 115 -7.49 -14.64 3.31
C ALA A 115 -6.01 -14.39 2.97
N SER A 116 -5.57 -13.13 2.92
CA SER A 116 -4.18 -12.75 2.63
C SER A 116 -3.24 -13.20 3.76
N ILE A 117 -3.62 -12.99 5.02
CA ILE A 117 -2.83 -13.45 6.17
C ILE A 117 -2.70 -14.98 6.14
N ALA A 118 -3.79 -15.70 5.89
CA ALA A 118 -3.76 -17.15 5.78
C ALA A 118 -2.89 -17.62 4.59
N GLY A 119 -3.00 -16.98 3.44
CA GLY A 119 -2.21 -17.30 2.24
C GLY A 119 -0.72 -17.06 2.43
N ILE A 120 -0.33 -15.90 2.98
CA ILE A 120 1.07 -15.56 3.26
C ILE A 120 1.64 -16.50 4.33
N ALA A 121 0.88 -16.79 5.39
CA ALA A 121 1.31 -17.73 6.42
C ALA A 121 1.47 -19.15 5.86
N SER A 122 0.60 -19.57 4.93
CA SER A 122 0.70 -20.88 4.28
C SER A 122 1.93 -20.96 3.37
N ALA A 123 2.26 -19.89 2.65
CA ALA A 123 3.48 -19.81 1.86
C ALA A 123 4.73 -19.89 2.75
N ALA A 124 4.76 -19.14 3.86
CA ALA A 124 5.84 -19.21 4.83
C ALA A 124 5.95 -20.61 5.46
N GLY A 125 4.82 -21.22 5.84
CA GLY A 125 4.77 -22.58 6.37
C GLY A 125 5.30 -23.63 5.37
N SER A 126 4.99 -23.48 4.08
CA SER A 126 5.55 -24.35 3.03
C SER A 126 7.06 -24.22 2.88
N ALA A 127 7.62 -23.03 3.10
CA ALA A 127 9.07 -22.82 3.11
C ALA A 127 9.72 -23.50 4.32
N VAL A 128 9.06 -23.51 5.49
CA VAL A 128 9.56 -24.22 6.68
C VAL A 128 9.64 -25.73 6.45
N VAL A 129 8.69 -26.32 5.71
CA VAL A 129 8.70 -27.76 5.37
C VAL A 129 9.97 -28.17 4.63
N LEU A 130 10.57 -27.26 3.85
CA LEU A 130 11.84 -27.52 3.15
C LEU A 130 13.02 -27.74 4.11
N ALA A 131 12.94 -27.20 5.34
CA ALA A 131 13.97 -27.34 6.37
C ALA A 131 13.61 -28.36 7.45
N VAL A 132 12.33 -28.41 7.84
CA VAL A 132 11.83 -29.24 8.94
C VAL A 132 10.59 -29.96 8.41
N THR A 133 10.78 -31.17 7.88
CA THR A 133 9.72 -32.00 7.28
C THR A 133 8.46 -32.05 8.16
N GLY A 134 7.29 -31.96 7.55
CA GLY A 134 6.01 -32.03 8.27
C GLY A 134 4.84 -31.54 7.42
N PRO A 135 3.60 -31.64 7.93
CA PRO A 135 2.42 -31.14 7.21
C PRO A 135 2.41 -29.61 7.16
N VAL A 136 2.14 -29.05 5.97
CA VAL A 136 2.11 -27.59 5.74
C VAL A 136 1.12 -26.89 6.67
N GLN A 137 -0.02 -27.52 6.98
CA GLN A 137 -1.05 -26.97 7.85
C GLN A 137 -0.55 -26.71 9.27
N LEU A 138 0.30 -27.62 9.80
CA LEU A 138 0.92 -27.45 11.11
C LEU A 138 1.82 -26.21 11.12
N TRP A 139 2.75 -26.14 10.17
CA TRP A 139 3.70 -25.02 10.07
C TRP A 139 3.01 -23.69 9.78
N THR A 140 1.93 -23.71 8.99
CA THR A 140 1.07 -22.53 8.78
C THR A 140 0.49 -22.05 10.11
N GLY A 141 -0.06 -22.96 10.91
CA GLY A 141 -0.58 -22.64 12.25
C GLY A 141 0.50 -22.09 13.19
N VAL A 142 1.70 -22.68 13.16
CA VAL A 142 2.86 -22.20 13.95
C VAL A 142 3.27 -20.79 13.54
N VAL A 143 3.34 -20.50 12.23
CA VAL A 143 3.68 -19.15 11.73
C VAL A 143 2.63 -18.13 12.16
N ILE A 144 1.33 -18.47 12.05
CA ILE A 144 0.24 -17.59 12.51
C ILE A 144 0.35 -17.35 14.01
N ALA A 145 0.56 -18.40 14.80
CA ALA A 145 0.69 -18.29 16.26
C ALA A 145 1.91 -17.46 16.67
N ALA A 146 3.05 -17.63 15.98
CA ALA A 146 4.25 -16.84 16.22
C ALA A 146 4.04 -15.36 15.86
N ALA A 147 3.42 -15.07 14.72
CA ALA A 147 3.09 -13.72 14.31
C ALA A 147 2.10 -13.06 15.27
N ALA A 148 1.04 -13.77 15.67
CA ALA A 148 0.08 -13.31 16.66
C ALA A 148 0.72 -13.06 18.02
N GLY A 149 1.58 -13.97 18.49
CA GLY A 149 2.33 -13.82 19.72
C GLY A 149 3.27 -12.61 19.70
N LEU A 150 3.95 -12.37 18.57
CA LEU A 150 4.77 -11.18 18.37
C LEU A 150 3.93 -9.89 18.41
N VAL A 151 2.72 -9.89 17.87
CA VAL A 151 1.84 -8.71 17.90
C VAL A 151 1.23 -8.48 19.29
N LEU A 152 0.79 -9.54 19.97
CA LEU A 152 0.09 -9.45 21.26
C LEU A 152 1.04 -9.20 22.43
N PHE A 153 2.23 -9.79 22.41
CA PHE A 153 3.20 -9.71 23.52
C PHE A 153 4.47 -8.96 23.15
N GLY A 154 4.77 -8.80 21.86
CA GLY A 154 5.92 -8.02 21.43
C GLY A 154 5.71 -6.55 21.74
N ARG A 155 6.70 -5.95 22.40
CA ARG A 155 6.79 -4.50 22.49
C ARG A 155 6.93 -3.93 21.07
N TYR A 156 6.43 -2.73 20.83
CA TYR A 156 6.49 -2.05 19.53
C TYR A 156 7.88 -2.14 18.86
N ALA A 157 8.94 -1.96 19.65
CA ALA A 157 10.33 -2.09 19.18
C ALA A 157 10.69 -3.49 18.63
N GLY A 158 10.14 -4.56 19.22
CA GLY A 158 10.37 -5.93 18.76
C GLY A 158 9.67 -6.21 17.43
N VAL A 159 8.40 -5.81 17.31
CA VAL A 159 7.64 -5.92 16.05
C VAL A 159 8.33 -5.13 14.93
N GLU A 160 8.73 -3.90 15.23
CA GLU A 160 9.44 -3.01 14.31
C GLU A 160 10.76 -3.63 13.84
N TRP A 161 11.57 -4.15 14.77
CA TRP A 161 12.87 -4.74 14.44
C TRP A 161 12.72 -6.01 13.59
N VAL A 162 11.84 -6.93 13.99
CA VAL A 162 11.59 -8.18 13.24
C VAL A 162 11.09 -7.88 11.84
N SER A 163 10.11 -6.97 11.70
CA SER A 163 9.54 -6.60 10.40
C SER A 163 10.57 -5.98 9.48
N ARG A 164 11.45 -5.11 10.00
CA ARG A 164 12.55 -4.51 9.24
C ARG A 164 13.57 -5.56 8.81
N ALA A 165 13.96 -6.46 9.70
CA ALA A 165 14.93 -7.51 9.39
C ALA A 165 14.41 -8.46 8.30
N LEU A 166 13.17 -8.93 8.42
CA LEU A 166 12.54 -9.80 7.43
C LEU A 166 12.34 -9.08 6.09
N GLY A 167 11.88 -7.83 6.11
CA GLY A 167 11.71 -7.03 4.90
C GLY A 167 13.03 -6.81 4.15
N LEU A 168 14.10 -6.48 4.88
CA LEU A 168 15.43 -6.34 4.30
C LEU A 168 15.93 -7.66 3.71
N LEU A 169 15.77 -8.77 4.45
CA LEU A 169 16.18 -10.10 4.00
C LEU A 169 15.45 -10.50 2.70
N LEU A 170 14.14 -10.30 2.62
CA LEU A 170 13.37 -10.58 1.41
C LEU A 170 13.80 -9.71 0.22
N ALA A 171 14.00 -8.42 0.45
CA ALA A 171 14.45 -7.50 -0.60
C ALA A 171 15.84 -7.88 -1.14
N VAL A 172 16.80 -8.13 -0.23
CA VAL A 172 18.15 -8.55 -0.60
C VAL A 172 18.13 -9.91 -1.30
N GLY A 173 17.35 -10.87 -0.78
CA GLY A 173 17.19 -12.19 -1.40
C GLY A 173 16.62 -12.11 -2.82
N ALA A 174 15.62 -11.26 -3.05
CA ALA A 174 15.07 -11.03 -4.38
C ALA A 174 16.10 -10.43 -5.35
N VAL A 175 16.92 -9.47 -4.90
CA VAL A 175 17.99 -8.88 -5.71
C VAL A 175 19.07 -9.92 -6.03
N ILE A 176 19.50 -10.70 -5.05
CA ILE A 176 20.48 -11.79 -5.25
C ILE A 176 19.94 -12.79 -6.27
N ALA A 177 18.69 -13.23 -6.11
CA ALA A 177 18.05 -14.15 -7.06
C ALA A 177 18.02 -13.57 -8.49
N ALA A 178 17.66 -12.29 -8.64
CA ALA A 178 17.66 -11.63 -9.94
C ALA A 178 19.06 -11.57 -10.58
N VAL A 179 20.10 -11.28 -9.80
CA VAL A 179 21.49 -11.25 -10.28
C VAL A 179 21.98 -12.65 -10.66
N MET A 180 21.64 -13.67 -9.87
CA MET A 180 22.04 -15.05 -10.15
C MET A 180 21.35 -15.64 -11.39
N VAL A 181 20.08 -15.27 -11.63
CA VAL A 181 19.34 -15.73 -12.81
C VAL A 181 19.83 -15.02 -14.08
N GLY A 182 20.17 -13.72 -13.99
CA GLY A 182 20.65 -12.94 -15.14
C GLY A 182 19.61 -12.85 -16.26
N PRO A 183 18.45 -12.20 -16.03
CA PRO A 183 17.34 -12.18 -16.98
C PRO A 183 17.73 -11.54 -18.33
N ASP A 184 17.28 -12.14 -19.43
CA ASP A 184 17.45 -11.57 -20.77
C ASP A 184 16.55 -10.33 -20.90
N LEU A 185 17.18 -9.15 -20.95
CA LEU A 185 16.46 -7.88 -21.07
C LEU A 185 15.76 -7.73 -22.42
N GLY A 186 16.24 -8.40 -23.47
CA GLY A 186 15.61 -8.44 -24.78
C GLY A 186 14.28 -9.20 -24.74
N GLU A 187 14.28 -10.37 -24.09
CA GLU A 187 13.06 -11.15 -23.89
C GLU A 187 12.08 -10.41 -22.97
N ALA A 188 12.56 -9.79 -21.90
CA ALA A 188 11.72 -8.98 -21.01
C ALA A 188 11.04 -7.82 -21.75
N ALA A 189 11.72 -7.19 -22.72
CA ALA A 189 11.14 -6.12 -23.51
C ALA A 189 9.94 -6.58 -24.37
N THR A 190 9.93 -7.83 -24.83
CA THR A 190 8.79 -8.40 -25.57
C THR A 190 7.52 -8.47 -24.71
N GLY A 191 7.69 -8.66 -23.39
CA GLY A 191 6.60 -8.70 -22.42
C GLY A 191 5.85 -7.37 -22.23
N ILE A 192 6.41 -6.26 -22.71
CA ILE A 192 5.76 -4.94 -22.70
C ILE A 192 4.60 -4.89 -23.72
N ILE A 193 4.65 -5.74 -24.75
CA ILE A 193 3.59 -5.84 -25.76
C ILE A 193 2.42 -6.61 -25.14
N PRO A 194 1.18 -6.07 -25.15
CA PRO A 194 0.04 -6.75 -24.59
C PRO A 194 -0.21 -8.13 -25.22
N GLY A 195 -0.07 -9.17 -24.42
CA GLY A 195 -0.34 -10.55 -24.76
C GLY A 195 -1.03 -11.26 -23.60
N ILE A 196 -1.93 -12.19 -23.92
CA ILE A 196 -2.64 -13.02 -22.94
C ILE A 196 -2.25 -14.48 -23.23
N PRO A 197 -1.55 -15.15 -22.31
CA PRO A 197 -1.26 -16.58 -22.44
C PRO A 197 -2.54 -17.41 -22.58
N SER A 198 -2.51 -18.47 -23.38
CA SER A 198 -3.68 -19.35 -23.59
C SER A 198 -4.03 -20.20 -22.36
N ASP A 199 -3.05 -20.43 -21.48
CA ASP A 199 -3.14 -21.16 -20.21
C ASP A 199 -3.41 -20.25 -19.01
N LEU A 200 -3.82 -19.00 -19.28
CA LEU A 200 -4.07 -17.99 -18.27
C LEU A 200 -5.24 -18.39 -17.35
N VAL A 201 -4.96 -18.49 -16.06
CA VAL A 201 -5.95 -18.74 -15.02
C VAL A 201 -6.26 -17.42 -14.34
N VAL A 202 -7.47 -16.89 -14.57
CA VAL A 202 -7.90 -15.58 -14.03
C VAL A 202 -7.80 -15.55 -12.49
N ALA A 203 -8.05 -16.68 -11.82
CA ALA A 203 -7.96 -16.79 -10.37
C ALA A 203 -6.54 -16.58 -9.82
N ASP A 204 -5.49 -16.82 -10.62
CA ASP A 204 -4.10 -16.62 -10.20
C ASP A 204 -3.66 -15.15 -10.39
N ILE A 205 -4.22 -14.46 -11.38
CA ILE A 205 -3.80 -13.10 -11.78
C ILE A 205 -4.62 -12.02 -11.08
N LEU A 206 -5.93 -12.24 -10.88
CA LEU A 206 -6.80 -11.24 -10.31
C LEU A 206 -6.37 -10.81 -8.88
N PRO A 207 -5.96 -11.74 -7.99
CA PRO A 207 -5.40 -11.36 -6.69
C PRO A 207 -4.11 -10.55 -6.84
N TRP A 208 -3.23 -10.95 -7.76
CA TRP A 208 -1.96 -10.25 -8.01
C TRP A 208 -2.18 -8.81 -8.49
N LEU A 209 -3.06 -8.59 -9.48
CA LEU A 209 -3.38 -7.25 -9.97
C LEU A 209 -4.09 -6.39 -8.90
N GLY A 210 -4.99 -7.00 -8.12
CA GLY A 210 -5.66 -6.33 -7.01
C GLY A 210 -4.66 -5.86 -5.94
N PHE A 211 -3.68 -6.69 -5.61
CA PHE A 211 -2.64 -6.37 -4.63
C PHE A 211 -1.65 -5.31 -5.14
N LEU A 212 -1.21 -5.44 -6.41
CA LEU A 212 -0.35 -4.46 -7.07
C LEU A 212 -0.99 -3.07 -7.13
N SER A 213 -2.32 -3.01 -7.26
CA SER A 213 -3.08 -1.76 -7.31
C SER A 213 -3.29 -1.12 -5.93
N ASN A 214 -2.51 -1.52 -4.92
CA ASN A 214 -2.38 -0.89 -3.60
C ASN A 214 -3.53 -1.16 -2.61
N GLY A 215 -4.67 -1.69 -3.08
CA GLY A 215 -5.89 -1.87 -2.29
C GLY A 215 -6.47 -0.56 -1.74
N ALA A 216 -7.79 -0.49 -1.55
CA ALA A 216 -8.43 0.73 -1.05
C ALA A 216 -7.99 1.10 0.39
N ALA A 217 -7.70 0.09 1.22
CA ALA A 217 -7.25 0.31 2.60
C ALA A 217 -5.81 0.86 2.66
N GLY A 218 -4.91 0.40 1.79
CA GLY A 218 -3.52 0.86 1.69
C GLY A 218 -3.41 2.39 1.63
N LEU A 219 -4.21 2.95 0.72
CA LEU A 219 -4.30 4.37 0.44
C LEU A 219 -4.83 5.20 1.63
N MET A 220 -5.60 4.59 2.54
CA MET A 220 -6.05 5.27 3.75
C MET A 220 -4.86 5.62 4.63
N TRP A 221 -3.96 4.68 4.92
CA TRP A 221 -2.77 4.97 5.74
C TRP A 221 -1.85 5.99 5.09
N TYR A 222 -1.70 5.93 3.76
CA TYR A 222 -0.95 6.94 3.01
C TYR A 222 -1.48 8.36 3.27
N SER A 223 -2.81 8.55 3.23
CA SER A 223 -3.44 9.85 3.50
C SER A 223 -3.12 10.39 4.91
N TYR A 224 -3.02 9.51 5.91
CA TYR A 224 -2.65 9.90 7.28
C TYR A 224 -1.19 10.39 7.35
N TRP A 225 -0.27 9.74 6.64
CA TRP A 225 1.14 10.17 6.61
C TRP A 225 1.34 11.46 5.84
N VAL A 226 0.57 11.68 4.78
CA VAL A 226 0.56 12.95 4.04
C VAL A 226 0.10 14.08 4.95
N VAL A 227 -1.02 13.91 5.66
CA VAL A 227 -1.55 14.92 6.60
C VAL A 227 -0.59 15.15 7.78
N ALA A 228 -0.01 14.09 8.35
CA ALA A 228 0.93 14.21 9.47
C ALA A 228 2.23 14.96 9.11
N ARG A 229 2.61 14.97 7.81
CA ARG A 229 3.78 15.68 7.31
C ARG A 229 3.44 17.03 6.69
N ALA A 230 2.18 17.27 6.33
CA ALA A 230 1.71 18.59 5.96
C ALA A 230 1.90 19.52 7.17
N PRO A 231 2.55 20.68 7.02
CA PRO A 231 2.64 21.65 8.10
C PRO A 231 1.21 21.96 8.57
N ALA A 232 0.98 21.87 9.89
CA ALA A 232 -0.32 21.98 10.56
C ALA A 232 -1.29 22.89 9.80
N TRP A 233 -2.20 22.26 9.06
CA TRP A 233 -3.22 22.93 8.28
C TRP A 233 -4.58 22.28 8.59
N PRO A 234 -5.59 23.05 9.02
CA PRO A 234 -5.54 24.49 9.27
C PRO A 234 -4.61 24.82 10.45
N PRO A 235 -4.01 26.03 10.50
CA PRO A 235 -3.34 26.46 11.72
C PRO A 235 -4.34 26.35 12.85
N SER A 236 -3.99 25.61 13.90
CA SER A 236 -4.70 25.72 15.16
C SER A 236 -4.73 27.21 15.50
N THR A 237 -5.91 27.82 15.45
CA THR A 237 -6.10 29.07 16.18
C THR A 237 -5.68 28.79 17.61
N PRO A 238 -4.93 29.69 18.30
CA PRO A 238 -4.47 29.48 19.68
C PRO A 238 -5.57 29.28 20.73
N ALA A 239 -6.83 29.05 20.33
CA ALA A 239 -8.00 28.93 21.19
C ALA A 239 -8.29 27.51 21.70
N ASP A 240 -7.66 26.46 21.12
CA ASP A 240 -7.99 25.06 21.43
C ASP A 240 -6.97 24.35 22.35
N ALA A 241 -6.14 25.10 23.08
CA ALA A 241 -5.35 24.51 24.17
C ALA A 241 -6.28 24.28 25.37
N PRO A 242 -6.44 23.03 25.86
CA PRO A 242 -7.19 22.80 27.09
C PRO A 242 -6.44 23.48 28.25
N THR A 243 -7.13 24.40 28.93
CA THR A 243 -6.77 24.89 30.27
C THR A 243 -6.85 23.77 31.29
#